data_AF-A0A932JV19-F1
#
_entry.id   AF-A0A932JV19-F1
#
_cell.length_a   1.000
_cell.length_b   1.000
_cell.length_c   1.000
_cell.angle_alpha   90.00
_cell.angle_beta   90.00
_cell.angle_gamma   90.00
#
_symmetry.space_group_name_H-M   'P 1'
#
loop_
_entity.id
_entity.type
_entity.pdbx_description
1 polymer ?
#
loop_
_entity_poly.entity_id
_entity_poly.type
_entity_poly.pdbx_seq_one_letter_code
_entity_poly.pdbx_strand_id
1 'polypeptide(L)'
;MDRLIRRYLAEIGRRGGEKSRRVLSPETARDMVRLREARKAFRRFQTTCFWSFDPDRAVAASDIPWVVEQLRKNGDRRAWETAARLCR
;
A
#
# COMPACT_ATOMS: atom_id res chain seq x y z
N MET A 1 6.38 -15.43 -10.64
CA MET A 1 6.69 -14.14 -11.31
C MET A 1 8.04 -14.26 -11.97
N ASP A 2 8.10 -14.03 -13.27
CA ASP A 2 9.28 -14.25 -14.11
C ASP A 2 10.47 -13.37 -13.67
N ARG A 3 11.68 -13.95 -13.69
CA ARG A 3 12.94 -13.27 -13.39
C ARG A 3 13.19 -12.09 -14.33
N LEU A 4 12.77 -12.20 -15.59
CA LEU A 4 12.88 -11.12 -16.58
C LEU A 4 12.04 -9.91 -16.19
N ILE A 5 10.81 -10.13 -15.73
CA ILE A 5 9.91 -9.05 -15.30
C ILE A 5 10.49 -8.30 -14.10
N ARG A 6 11.03 -9.02 -13.10
CA ARG A 6 11.66 -8.37 -11.94
C ARG A 6 12.84 -7.49 -12.35
N ARG A 7 13.68 -7.98 -13.27
CA ARG A 7 14.85 -7.23 -13.76
C ARG A 7 14.41 -5.98 -14.52
N TYR A 8 13.41 -6.10 -15.39
CA TYR A 8 12.84 -4.98 -16.14
C TYR A 8 12.27 -3.90 -15.21
N LEU A 9 11.45 -4.29 -14.23
CA LEU A 9 10.86 -3.36 -13.26
C LEU A 9 11.93 -2.64 -12.42
N ALA A 10 13.00 -3.34 -12.03
CA ALA A 10 14.12 -2.75 -11.30
C ALA A 10 14.89 -1.73 -12.16
N GLU A 11 15.08 -2.02 -13.45
CA GLU A 11 15.79 -1.15 -14.38
C GLU A 11 15.01 0.15 -14.64
N ILE A 12 13.72 0.08 -14.95
CA ILE A 12 12.90 1.28 -15.18
C ILE A 12 12.78 2.13 -13.91
N GLY A 13 12.73 1.50 -12.73
CA GLY A 13 12.73 2.20 -11.44
C GLY A 13 14.02 2.99 -11.21
N ARG A 14 15.19 2.39 -11.52
CA ARG A 14 16.50 3.04 -11.41
C ARG A 14 16.62 4.25 -12.32
N ARG A 15 16.27 4.11 -13.60
CA ARG A 15 16.26 5.21 -14.59
C ARG A 15 15.36 6.37 -14.14
N GLY A 16 14.19 6.06 -13.58
CA GLY A 16 13.28 7.06 -13.02
C GLY A 16 13.87 7.80 -11.81
N GLY A 17 14.55 7.07 -10.92
CA GLY A 17 15.27 7.64 -9.78
C GLY A 17 16.41 8.58 -10.19
N GLU A 18 17.24 8.16 -11.15
CA GLU A 18 18.34 8.95 -11.71
C GLU A 18 17.82 10.26 -12.34
N LYS A 19 16.72 10.20 -13.12
CA LYS A 19 16.09 11.38 -13.72
C LYS A 19 15.50 12.34 -12.68
N SER A 20 14.89 11.79 -11.62
CA SER A 20 14.20 12.58 -10.58
C SER A 20 15.16 13.42 -9.74
N ARG A 21 16.45 13.04 -9.63
CA ARG A 21 17.49 13.67 -8.76
C ARG A 21 17.11 13.82 -7.28
N ARG A 22 15.92 13.35 -6.86
CA ARG A 22 15.47 13.32 -5.48
C ARG A 22 16.20 12.20 -4.76
N VAL A 23 16.93 12.56 -3.71
CA VAL A 23 17.41 11.57 -2.74
C VAL A 23 16.19 11.06 -1.99
N LEU A 24 15.67 9.92 -2.41
CA LEU A 24 14.60 9.22 -1.71
C LEU A 24 15.25 8.19 -0.80
N SER A 25 15.12 8.35 0.52
CA SER A 25 15.64 7.33 1.42
C SER A 25 14.89 6.01 1.19
N PRO A 26 15.55 4.86 1.39
CA PRO A 26 14.86 3.58 1.37
C PRO A 26 13.66 3.52 2.34
N GLU A 27 13.70 4.23 3.48
CA GLU A 27 12.52 4.31 4.36
C GLU A 27 11.38 5.08 3.70
N THR A 28 11.65 6.28 3.16
CA THR A 28 10.62 7.08 2.47
C THR A 28 9.98 6.31 1.32
N ALA A 29 10.78 5.55 0.56
CA ALA A 29 10.28 4.70 -0.51
C ALA A 29 9.31 3.62 0.00
N ARG A 30 9.64 2.96 1.12
CA ARG A 30 8.78 1.96 1.76
C ARG A 30 7.49 2.60 2.27
N ASP A 31 7.56 3.75 2.91
CA ASP A 31 6.38 4.47 3.41
C ASP A 31 5.42 4.86 2.29
N MET A 32 5.95 5.32 1.15
CA MET A 32 5.14 5.62 -0.03
C MET A 32 4.41 4.38 -0.57
N VAL A 33 5.09 3.24 -0.64
CA VAL A 33 4.49 1.96 -1.06
C VAL A 33 3.43 1.52 -0.06
N ARG A 34 3.72 1.62 1.24
CA ARG A 34 2.81 1.26 2.32
C ARG A 34 1.53 2.09 2.27
N LEU A 35 1.64 3.40 2.09
CA LEU A 35 0.50 4.30 1.92
C LEU A 35 -0.32 3.97 0.66
N ARG A 36 0.35 3.66 -0.45
CA ARG A 36 -0.32 3.27 -1.70
C ARG A 36 -1.10 1.96 -1.53
N GLU A 37 -0.51 0.96 -0.87
CA GLU A 37 -1.18 -0.30 -0.59
C GLU A 37 -2.34 -0.11 0.40
N ALA A 38 -2.21 0.76 1.41
CA ALA A 38 -3.30 1.07 2.34
C ALA A 38 -4.50 1.69 1.61
N ARG A 39 -4.27 2.66 0.71
CA ARG A 39 -5.31 3.26 -0.14
C ARG A 39 -5.97 2.23 -1.07
N LYS A 40 -5.18 1.30 -1.59
CA LYS A 40 -5.70 0.21 -2.44
C LYS A 40 -6.57 -0.74 -1.62
N ALA A 41 -6.14 -1.09 -0.42
CA ALA A 41 -6.89 -1.93 0.50
C ALA A 41 -8.22 -1.27 0.92
N PHE A 42 -8.18 0.01 1.30
CA PHE A 42 -9.38 0.78 1.66
C PHE A 42 -10.45 0.71 0.56
N ARG A 43 -10.08 1.00 -0.69
CA ARG A 43 -11.01 0.92 -1.84
C ARG A 43 -11.47 -0.51 -2.13
N ARG A 44 -10.55 -1.48 -2.05
CA ARG A 44 -10.87 -2.89 -2.36
C ARG A 44 -11.85 -3.50 -1.37
N PHE A 45 -11.71 -3.16 -0.10
CA PHE A 45 -12.53 -3.68 0.99
C PHE A 45 -13.58 -2.67 1.46
N GLN A 46 -13.94 -1.70 0.60
CA GLN A 46 -14.87 -0.62 0.96
C GLN A 46 -16.20 -1.20 1.44
N THR A 47 -16.78 -2.14 0.69
CA THR A 47 -18.11 -2.68 0.98
C THR A 47 -18.15 -3.66 2.15
N THR A 48 -17.00 -4.22 2.56
CA THR A 48 -16.94 -5.24 3.62
C THR A 48 -16.39 -4.68 4.92
N CYS A 49 -15.23 -4.03 4.86
CA CYS A 49 -14.52 -3.56 6.05
C CYS A 49 -14.79 -2.09 6.36
N PHE A 50 -15.19 -1.30 5.36
CA PHE A 50 -15.31 0.15 5.47
C PHE A 50 -16.67 0.70 5.02
N TRP A 51 -17.72 -0.12 5.05
CA TRP A 51 -19.01 0.19 4.42
C TRP A 51 -19.69 1.44 5.01
N SER A 52 -19.40 1.74 6.28
CA SER A 52 -19.92 2.89 7.01
C SER A 52 -19.10 4.18 6.82
N PHE A 53 -17.95 4.10 6.14
CA PHE A 53 -17.07 5.25 5.92
C PHE A 53 -17.23 5.81 4.50
N ASP A 54 -16.94 7.10 4.37
CA ASP A 54 -16.93 7.79 3.08
C ASP A 54 -15.94 7.10 2.11
N PRO A 55 -16.41 6.58 0.95
CA PRO A 55 -15.57 5.93 -0.04
C PRO A 55 -14.49 6.86 -0.63
N ASP A 56 -14.72 8.18 -0.64
CA ASP A 56 -13.80 9.17 -1.18
C ASP A 56 -12.83 9.72 -0.13
N ARG A 57 -12.88 9.18 1.11
CA ARG A 57 -11.96 9.58 2.18
C ARG A 57 -10.51 9.39 1.76
N ALA A 58 -9.74 10.47 1.81
CA ALA A 58 -8.31 10.44 1.56
C ALA A 58 -7.55 9.78 2.73
N VAL A 59 -7.09 8.54 2.53
CA VAL A 59 -6.23 7.84 3.51
C VAL A 59 -4.84 8.47 3.53
N ALA A 60 -4.42 8.97 4.68
CA ALA A 60 -3.08 9.48 4.99
C ALA A 60 -2.19 8.40 5.62
N ALA A 61 -0.89 8.69 5.77
CA ALA A 61 0.05 7.75 6.39
C ALA A 61 -0.29 7.44 7.86
N SER A 62 -0.82 8.43 8.58
CA SER A 62 -1.31 8.28 9.95
C SER A 62 -2.54 7.38 10.08
N ASP A 63 -3.30 7.17 9.00
CA ASP A 63 -4.47 6.30 8.99
C ASP A 63 -4.11 4.82 8.78
N ILE A 64 -2.87 4.49 8.41
CA ILE A 64 -2.45 3.10 8.12
C ILE A 64 -2.75 2.15 9.28
N PRO A 65 -2.44 2.50 10.57
CA PRO A 65 -2.80 1.64 11.70
C PRO A 65 -4.31 1.38 11.80
N TRP A 66 -5.14 2.40 11.56
CA TRP A 66 -6.59 2.27 11.54
C TRP A 66 -7.08 1.38 10.39
N VAL A 67 -6.52 1.52 9.18
CA VAL A 67 -6.84 0.63 8.05
C VAL A 67 -6.52 -0.82 8.40
N VAL A 68 -5.36 -1.07 8.99
CA VAL A 68 -4.94 -2.42 9.45
C VAL A 68 -5.93 -2.97 10.47
N GLU A 69 -6.34 -2.16 11.43
CA GLU A 69 -7.29 -2.55 12.47
C GLU A 69 -8.66 -2.93 11.88
N GLN A 70 -9.22 -2.11 11.00
CA GLN A 70 -10.51 -2.39 10.36
C GLN A 70 -10.48 -3.66 9.51
N LEU A 71 -9.40 -3.86 8.74
CA LEU A 71 -9.21 -5.09 7.95
C LEU A 71 -9.11 -6.34 8.82
N ARG A 72 -8.51 -6.25 10.02
CA ARG A 72 -8.39 -7.38 10.94
C ARG A 72 -9.68 -7.68 11.71
N LYS A 73 -10.44 -6.65 12.06
CA LYS A 73 -11.69 -6.77 12.85
C LYS A 73 -12.86 -7.25 12.01
N ASN A 74 -13.02 -6.68 10.81
CA ASN A 74 -14.23 -6.85 10.00
C ASN A 74 -14.00 -7.69 8.73
N GLY A 75 -12.75 -8.03 8.44
CA GLY A 75 -12.37 -8.62 7.16
C GLY A 75 -12.32 -10.14 7.14
N ASP A 76 -12.32 -10.67 5.91
CA ASP A 76 -12.08 -12.08 5.64
C ASP A 76 -10.56 -12.42 5.65
N ARG A 77 -10.21 -13.67 5.33
CA ARG A 77 -8.80 -14.10 5.22
C ARG A 77 -7.97 -13.20 4.31
N ARG A 78 -8.53 -12.71 3.20
CA ARG A 78 -7.81 -11.86 2.23
C ARG A 78 -7.55 -10.47 2.81
N ALA A 79 -8.51 -9.91 3.53
CA ALA A 79 -8.34 -8.66 4.27
C ALA A 79 -7.26 -8.80 5.34
N TRP A 80 -7.26 -9.91 6.08
CA TRP A 80 -6.27 -10.21 7.12
C TRP A 80 -4.85 -10.33 6.56
N GLU A 81 -4.67 -11.05 5.45
CA GLU A 81 -3.39 -11.15 4.74
C GLU A 81 -2.92 -9.79 4.21
N THR A 82 -3.85 -8.95 3.75
CA THR A 82 -3.55 -7.59 3.30
C THR A 82 -3.08 -6.71 4.46
N ALA A 83 -3.77 -6.79 5.61
CA ALA A 83 -3.38 -6.09 6.83
C ALA A 83 -1.98 -6.50 7.31
N ALA A 84 -1.65 -7.79 7.24
CA ALA A 84 -0.32 -8.30 7.60
C ALA A 84 0.80 -7.73 6.70
N ARG A 85 0.52 -7.54 5.40
CA ARG A 85 1.47 -6.89 4.47
C ARG A 85 1.69 -5.42 4.79
N LEU A 86 0.67 -4.73 5.27
CA LEU A 86 0.75 -3.32 5.69
C LEU A 86 1.48 -3.12 7.02
N CYS A 87 1.79 -4.19 7.76
CA CYS A 87 2.59 -4.11 8.99
C CYS A 87 4.10 -4.34 8.78
N ARG A 88 4.52 -4.73 7.57
CA ARG A 88 5.93 -4.89 7.20
C ARG A 88 6.51 -3.61 6.62
#